data_AF-A0A256ZKU9-F1
#
_entry.id   AF-A0A256ZKU9-F1
#
_cell.length_a   1.000
_cell.length_b   1.000
_cell.length_c   1.000
_cell.angle_alpha   90.00
_cell.angle_beta   90.00
_cell.angle_gamma   90.00
#
_symmetry.space_group_name_H-M   'P 1'
#
loop_
_entity.id
_entity.type
_entity.pdbx_description
1 polymer ?
#
loop_
_entity_poly.entity_id
_entity_poly.type
_entity_poly.pdbx_seq_one_letter_code
_entity_poly.pdbx_strand_id
1 'polypeptide(L)'
;MARSAEEVWRQGQPGLRWWGLRKVRIGLTGLTFDAAHYTPSGGKCEDLHGHTFTVDVEIEGVPGEDGMIMDFRDLREKVKSILSSWDHAFIVPERDVSKLKLEGPFGLKLKVIKGPAATTECMAVQLADELRDALGLPVKVRVWEGPGKYAEAASA
;
A
#
# COMPACT_ATOMS: atom_id res chain seq x y z
N MET A 1 -39.53 -27.77 6.63
CA MET A 1 -38.36 -27.32 5.83
C MET A 1 -37.57 -26.33 6.68
N ALA A 2 -36.47 -26.76 7.28
CA ALA A 2 -35.57 -25.83 7.98
C ALA A 2 -34.84 -25.00 6.91
N ARG A 3 -34.93 -23.67 7.01
CA ARG A 3 -34.20 -22.76 6.12
C ARG A 3 -32.69 -22.90 6.39
N SER A 4 -31.87 -22.80 5.35
CA SER A 4 -30.41 -22.88 5.49
C SER A 4 -29.89 -21.75 6.38
N ALA A 5 -28.76 -21.96 7.04
CA ALA A 5 -28.14 -20.91 7.86
C ALA A 5 -27.95 -19.62 7.05
N GLU A 6 -27.51 -19.73 5.78
CA GLU A 6 -27.34 -18.62 4.84
C GLU A 6 -28.62 -17.80 4.59
N GLU A 7 -29.79 -18.46 4.52
CA GLU A 7 -31.08 -17.79 4.35
C GLU A 7 -31.54 -17.06 5.62
N VAL A 8 -31.13 -17.54 6.80
CA VAL A 8 -31.40 -16.89 8.08
C VAL A 8 -30.50 -15.67 8.28
N TRP A 9 -29.21 -15.75 7.90
CA TRP A 9 -28.29 -14.59 7.89
C TRP A 9 -28.79 -13.45 6.98
N ARG A 10 -29.42 -13.77 5.84
CA ARG A 10 -29.95 -12.77 4.89
C ARG A 10 -31.19 -12.02 5.36
N GLN A 11 -31.93 -12.53 6.36
CA GLN A 11 -33.21 -11.91 6.78
C GLN A 11 -33.03 -10.82 7.85
N GLY A 12 -31.84 -10.65 8.43
CA GLY A 12 -31.61 -9.77 9.58
C GLY A 12 -30.99 -8.40 9.32
N GLN A 13 -30.46 -8.10 8.13
CA GLN A 13 -29.70 -6.87 7.88
C GLN A 13 -30.33 -5.99 6.77
N PRO A 14 -30.98 -4.86 7.13
CA PRO A 14 -31.61 -3.96 6.17
C PRO A 14 -30.65 -3.44 5.09
N GLY A 15 -29.39 -3.16 5.45
CA GLY A 15 -28.36 -2.65 4.53
C GLY A 15 -27.94 -3.67 3.46
N LEU A 16 -27.90 -4.95 3.81
CA LEU A 16 -27.48 -6.02 2.89
C LEU A 16 -28.46 -6.20 1.71
N ARG A 17 -29.74 -5.81 1.90
CA ARG A 17 -30.76 -5.84 0.82
C ARG A 17 -30.52 -4.76 -0.24
N TRP A 18 -29.96 -3.61 0.13
CA TRP A 18 -29.74 -2.50 -0.80
C TRP A 18 -28.45 -2.67 -1.60
N TRP A 19 -27.36 -3.08 -0.95
CA TRP A 19 -26.08 -3.30 -1.65
C TRP A 19 -26.02 -4.68 -2.34
N GLY A 20 -26.69 -5.70 -1.81
CA GLY A 20 -26.51 -7.08 -2.24
C GLY A 20 -25.07 -7.54 -1.96
N LEU A 21 -24.49 -8.34 -2.86
CA LEU A 21 -23.06 -8.71 -2.84
C LEU A 21 -22.18 -7.74 -3.66
N ARG A 22 -22.66 -6.51 -3.93
CA ARG A 22 -21.89 -5.54 -4.72
C ARG A 22 -20.74 -4.99 -3.89
N LYS A 23 -19.54 -5.13 -4.44
CA LYS A 23 -18.34 -4.51 -3.90
C LYS A 23 -18.20 -3.08 -4.42
N VAL A 24 -17.75 -2.20 -3.54
CA VAL A 24 -17.43 -0.80 -3.83
C VAL A 24 -15.95 -0.59 -3.51
N ARG A 25 -15.33 0.40 -4.17
CA ARG A 25 -13.98 0.85 -3.84
C ARG A 25 -14.03 2.24 -3.23
N ILE A 26 -13.25 2.44 -2.17
CA ILE A 26 -12.96 3.75 -1.62
C ILE A 26 -11.45 3.93 -1.57
N GLY A 27 -10.96 5.16 -1.67
CA GLY A 27 -9.53 5.38 -1.71
C GLY A 27 -9.09 6.75 -1.22
N LEU A 28 -7.80 6.84 -0.93
CA LEU A 28 -7.08 8.05 -0.58
C LEU A 28 -6.07 8.34 -1.68
N THR A 29 -5.94 9.61 -2.06
CA THR A 29 -4.96 10.04 -3.04
C THR A 29 -4.00 11.08 -2.47
N GLY A 30 -2.81 11.19 -3.07
CA GLY A 30 -1.85 12.25 -2.76
C GLY A 30 -1.17 12.11 -1.40
N LEU A 31 -1.09 10.90 -0.83
CA LEU A 31 -0.23 10.66 0.34
C LEU A 31 1.23 10.62 -0.12
N THR A 32 2.17 10.99 0.74
CA THR A 32 3.58 11.07 0.35
C THR A 32 4.51 10.43 1.37
N PHE A 33 5.67 10.01 0.88
CA PHE A 33 6.83 9.69 1.71
C PHE A 33 8.12 10.10 0.95
N ASP A 34 9.13 10.56 1.68
CA ASP A 34 10.43 10.92 1.13
C ASP A 34 11.41 9.77 1.35
N ALA A 35 12.05 9.29 0.28
CA ALA A 35 13.00 8.20 0.42
C ALA A 35 14.16 8.30 -0.56
N ALA A 36 15.31 7.82 -0.11
CA ALA A 36 16.45 7.57 -0.97
C ALA A 36 16.39 6.13 -1.52
N HIS A 37 16.91 5.92 -2.72
CA HIS A 37 17.05 4.60 -3.33
C HIS A 37 18.10 4.63 -4.45
N TYR A 38 18.35 3.46 -5.03
CA TYR A 38 19.08 3.29 -6.27
C TYR A 38 18.41 2.18 -7.10
N THR A 39 18.58 2.22 -8.42
CA THR A 39 18.08 1.20 -9.34
C THR A 39 19.19 0.79 -10.29
N PRO A 40 19.58 -0.50 -10.34
CA PRO A 40 20.56 -0.99 -11.32
C PRO A 40 19.98 -0.91 -12.74
N SER A 41 20.23 0.21 -13.44
CA SER A 41 19.64 0.50 -14.75
C SER A 41 20.65 0.82 -15.87
N GLY A 42 21.96 0.76 -15.58
CA GLY A 42 23.03 1.15 -16.51
C GLY A 42 23.12 2.65 -16.78
N GLY A 43 22.57 3.50 -15.91
CA GLY A 43 22.50 4.95 -16.10
C GLY A 43 22.41 5.72 -14.78
N LYS A 44 21.96 6.99 -14.83
CA LYS A 44 21.93 7.89 -13.66
C LYS A 44 21.16 7.36 -12.45
N CYS A 45 20.22 6.43 -12.64
CA CYS A 45 19.47 5.85 -11.52
C CYS A 45 20.28 4.84 -10.71
N GLU A 46 21.48 4.45 -11.16
CA GLU A 46 22.42 3.62 -10.39
C GLU A 46 23.05 4.37 -9.22
N ASP A 47 23.16 5.70 -9.33
CA ASP A 47 23.62 6.55 -8.25
C ASP A 47 22.55 6.65 -7.16
N LEU A 48 23.00 6.76 -5.90
CA LEU A 48 22.11 7.04 -4.78
C LEU A 48 21.44 8.40 -4.99
N HIS A 49 20.11 8.40 -5.00
CA HIS A 49 19.29 9.61 -5.13
C HIS A 49 17.99 9.41 -4.34
N GLY A 50 17.06 10.36 -4.41
CA GLY A 50 15.78 10.23 -3.75
C GLY A 50 14.65 10.93 -4.46
N HIS A 51 13.43 10.61 -4.04
CA HIS A 51 12.19 11.20 -4.53
C HIS A 51 11.25 11.47 -3.36
N THR A 52 10.39 12.45 -3.54
CA THR A 52 9.10 12.51 -2.83
C THR A 52 8.14 11.61 -3.58
N PHE A 53 7.97 10.39 -3.09
CA PHE A 53 7.02 9.46 -3.67
C PHE A 53 5.60 9.86 -3.30
N THR A 54 4.69 9.81 -4.27
CA THR A 54 3.25 9.92 -4.00
C THR A 54 2.64 8.52 -3.96
N VAL A 55 1.59 8.33 -3.16
CA VAL A 55 0.87 7.08 -2.97
C VAL A 55 -0.63 7.34 -2.94
N ASP A 56 -1.34 6.54 -3.71
CA ASP A 56 -2.79 6.44 -3.72
C ASP A 56 -3.13 5.01 -3.34
N VAL A 57 -4.12 4.86 -2.47
CA VAL A 57 -4.56 3.58 -1.93
C VAL A 57 -6.04 3.45 -2.16
N GLU A 58 -6.46 2.35 -2.78
CA GLU A 58 -7.85 1.94 -2.91
C GLU A 58 -8.07 0.63 -2.15
N ILE A 59 -9.16 0.55 -1.39
CA ILE A 59 -9.63 -0.70 -0.78
C ILE A 59 -10.96 -1.11 -1.40
N GLU A 60 -11.20 -2.42 -1.51
CA GLU A 60 -12.45 -2.97 -2.03
C GLU A 60 -13.22 -3.73 -0.93
N GLY A 61 -14.52 -3.49 -0.80
CA GLY A 61 -15.35 -4.14 0.20
C GLY A 61 -16.84 -4.00 -0.06
N VAL A 62 -17.65 -4.69 0.74
CA VAL A 62 -19.11 -4.49 0.77
C VAL A 62 -19.41 -3.53 1.93
N PRO A 63 -20.14 -2.43 1.73
CA PRO A 63 -20.51 -1.53 2.81
C PRO A 63 -21.30 -2.25 3.91
N GLY A 64 -21.02 -1.90 5.17
CA GLY A 64 -21.71 -2.41 6.35
C GLY A 64 -23.13 -1.85 6.51
N GLU A 65 -23.74 -2.12 7.66
CA GLU A 65 -25.09 -1.61 7.99
C GLU A 65 -25.14 -0.08 8.06
N ASP A 66 -24.02 0.54 8.43
CA ASP A 66 -23.80 1.99 8.46
C ASP A 66 -23.54 2.59 7.07
N GLY A 67 -23.46 1.76 6.03
CA GLY A 67 -23.22 2.18 4.65
C GLY A 67 -21.75 2.47 4.33
N MET A 68 -20.79 2.04 5.17
CA MET A 68 -19.36 2.29 4.96
C MET A 68 -18.56 0.99 4.85
N ILE A 69 -17.48 0.99 4.06
CA ILE A 69 -16.46 -0.06 4.12
C ILE A 69 -15.53 0.21 5.31
N MET A 70 -15.10 1.47 5.44
CA MET A 70 -14.25 1.99 6.51
C MET A 70 -14.38 3.52 6.52
N ASP A 71 -14.22 4.15 7.69
CA ASP A 71 -14.11 5.60 7.78
C ASP A 71 -12.80 6.09 7.11
N PHE A 72 -12.86 7.20 6.38
CA PHE A 72 -11.69 7.73 5.66
C PHE A 72 -10.56 8.21 6.58
N ARG A 73 -10.87 8.65 7.80
CA ARG A 73 -9.86 9.00 8.81
C ARG A 73 -9.12 7.75 9.27
N ASP A 74 -9.85 6.69 9.59
CA ASP A 74 -9.26 5.43 10.05
C ASP A 74 -8.40 4.78 8.94
N LEU A 75 -8.88 4.81 7.69
CA LEU A 75 -8.09 4.38 6.53
C LEU A 75 -6.80 5.21 6.41
N ARG A 76 -6.90 6.53 6.54
CA ARG A 76 -5.74 7.43 6.44
C ARG A 76 -4.72 7.19 7.55
N GLU A 77 -5.17 6.97 8.78
CA GLU A 77 -4.30 6.69 9.92
C GLU A 77 -3.54 5.38 9.74
N LYS A 78 -4.24 4.31 9.31
CA LYS A 78 -3.61 3.01 9.01
C LYS A 78 -2.60 3.12 7.87
N VAL A 79 -2.97 3.76 6.76
CA VAL A 79 -2.06 3.93 5.62
C VAL A 79 -0.83 4.75 6.03
N LYS A 80 -1.01 5.88 6.75
CA LYS A 80 0.10 6.69 7.26
C LYS A 80 1.01 5.92 8.22
N SER A 81 0.44 5.05 9.05
CA SER A 81 1.23 4.19 9.94
C SER A 81 2.15 3.26 9.14
N ILE A 82 1.66 2.65 8.05
CA ILE A 82 2.50 1.83 7.17
C ILE A 82 3.55 2.68 6.44
N LEU A 83 3.13 3.79 5.81
CA LEU A 83 4.03 4.72 5.12
C LEU A 83 5.10 5.30 6.03
N SER A 84 4.84 5.39 7.34
CA SER A 84 5.86 5.84 8.30
C SER A 84 7.13 4.99 8.25
N SER A 85 7.07 3.70 7.88
CA SER A 85 8.27 2.85 7.72
C SER A 85 9.04 3.12 6.42
N TRP A 86 8.36 3.68 5.42
CA TRP A 86 8.92 4.05 4.11
C TRP A 86 9.49 5.47 4.12
N ASP A 87 8.93 6.35 4.94
CA ASP A 87 9.32 7.74 5.03
C ASP A 87 10.67 7.96 5.71
N HIS A 88 11.46 8.90 5.17
CA HIS A 88 12.84 9.21 5.54
C HIS A 88 13.72 7.95 5.60
N ALA A 89 13.51 7.01 4.69
CA ALA A 89 14.24 5.74 4.64
C ALA A 89 15.14 5.65 3.40
N PHE A 90 16.14 4.79 3.48
CA PHE A 90 16.83 4.26 2.32
C PHE A 90 16.20 2.93 1.91
N ILE A 91 15.60 2.88 0.73
CA ILE A 91 14.95 1.70 0.18
C ILE A 91 16.00 0.84 -0.52
N VAL A 92 16.12 -0.41 -0.07
CA VAL A 92 17.13 -1.35 -0.57
C VAL A 92 16.51 -2.74 -0.75
N PRO A 93 16.79 -3.44 -1.87
CA PRO A 93 16.39 -4.83 -2.00
C PRO A 93 17.18 -5.72 -1.03
N GLU A 94 16.51 -6.71 -0.44
CA GLU A 94 17.07 -7.60 0.60
C GLU A 94 18.42 -8.20 0.19
N ARG A 95 18.56 -8.59 -1.09
CA ARG A 95 19.78 -9.17 -1.68
C ARG A 95 21.03 -8.27 -1.57
N ASP A 96 20.84 -6.97 -1.40
CA ASP A 96 21.91 -5.98 -1.41
C ASP A 96 22.19 -5.40 -0.01
N VAL A 97 21.37 -5.72 1.00
CA VAL A 97 21.54 -5.25 2.38
C VAL A 97 22.93 -5.58 2.93
N SER A 98 23.41 -6.81 2.69
CA SER A 98 24.73 -7.26 3.16
C SER A 98 25.91 -6.58 2.46
N LYS A 99 25.66 -5.90 1.33
CA LYS A 99 26.69 -5.19 0.54
C LYS A 99 26.79 -3.71 0.93
N LEU A 100 25.80 -3.18 1.66
CA LEU A 100 25.76 -1.77 2.03
C LEU A 100 26.85 -1.41 3.04
N LYS A 101 27.51 -0.28 2.79
CA LYS A 101 28.40 0.40 3.73
C LYS A 101 28.05 1.88 3.72
N LEU A 102 27.36 2.32 4.77
CA LEU A 102 26.92 3.70 4.95
C LEU A 102 27.34 4.17 6.34
N GLU A 103 28.12 5.24 6.42
CA GLU A 103 28.60 5.82 7.68
C GLU A 103 28.59 7.34 7.62
N GLY A 104 28.38 7.97 8.77
CA GLY A 104 28.37 9.42 8.92
C GLY A 104 27.62 9.87 10.18
N PRO A 105 27.57 11.18 10.47
CA PRO A 105 26.92 11.72 11.66
C PRO A 105 25.38 11.79 11.49
N PHE A 106 24.77 10.73 10.95
CA PHE A 106 23.34 10.65 10.65
C PHE A 106 22.74 9.30 11.07
N GLY A 107 21.44 9.30 11.35
CA GLY A 107 20.68 8.06 11.55
C GLY A 107 20.37 7.39 10.21
N LEU A 108 20.42 6.06 10.17
CA LEU A 108 20.06 5.27 8.99
C LEU A 108 18.80 4.47 9.27
N LYS A 109 17.76 4.73 8.48
CA LYS A 109 16.54 3.92 8.46
C LYS A 109 16.48 3.16 7.15
N LEU A 110 16.48 1.84 7.22
CA LEU A 110 16.38 0.99 6.04
C LEU A 110 14.95 0.53 5.84
N LYS A 111 14.43 0.73 4.62
CA LYS A 111 13.25 0.02 4.14
C LYS A 111 13.71 -1.12 3.25
N VAL A 112 13.73 -2.32 3.80
CA VAL A 112 14.11 -3.52 3.04
C VAL A 112 12.92 -3.98 2.21
N ILE A 113 13.15 -4.20 0.92
CA ILE A 113 12.14 -4.74 0.02
C ILE A 113 12.50 -6.14 -0.47
N LYS A 114 11.48 -6.98 -0.69
CA LYS A 114 11.62 -8.35 -1.21
C LYS A 114 11.84 -8.39 -2.72
N GLY A 115 11.41 -7.34 -3.42
CA GLY A 115 11.59 -7.21 -4.87
C GLY A 115 13.07 -7.22 -5.27
N PRO A 116 13.38 -7.60 -6.52
CA PRO A 116 14.76 -7.71 -6.97
C PRO A 116 15.50 -6.37 -7.05
N ALA A 117 14.80 -5.23 -7.09
CA ALA A 117 15.41 -3.90 -7.13
C ALA A 117 14.46 -2.87 -6.50
N ALA A 118 15.01 -1.74 -6.03
CA ALA A 118 14.24 -0.63 -5.47
C ALA A 118 13.59 0.24 -6.56
N THR A 119 12.77 -0.39 -7.40
CA THR A 119 11.99 0.28 -8.44
C THR A 119 10.58 0.60 -7.97
N THR A 120 9.92 1.55 -8.63
CA THR A 120 8.54 1.97 -8.35
C THR A 120 7.55 0.78 -8.42
N GLU A 121 7.76 -0.17 -9.33
CA GLU A 121 6.95 -1.40 -9.45
C GLU A 121 7.09 -2.30 -8.22
N CYS A 122 8.32 -2.55 -7.77
CA CYS A 122 8.57 -3.40 -6.60
C CYS A 122 8.04 -2.74 -5.32
N MET A 123 8.16 -1.42 -5.22
CA MET A 123 7.58 -0.65 -4.12
C MET A 123 6.05 -0.76 -4.11
N ALA A 124 5.39 -0.62 -5.26
CA ALA A 124 3.93 -0.72 -5.37
C ALA A 124 3.41 -2.10 -4.94
N VAL A 125 4.07 -3.18 -5.38
CA VAL A 125 3.70 -4.55 -4.99
C VAL A 125 3.84 -4.75 -3.49
N GLN A 126 5.01 -4.43 -2.93
CA GLN A 126 5.24 -4.66 -1.51
C GLN A 126 4.35 -3.79 -0.63
N LEU A 127 4.13 -2.52 -1.01
CA LEU A 127 3.25 -1.64 -0.27
C LEU A 127 1.78 -2.11 -0.32
N ALA A 128 1.32 -2.66 -1.44
CA ALA A 128 -0.02 -3.25 -1.55
C ALA A 128 -0.18 -4.44 -0.59
N ASP A 129 0.81 -5.33 -0.51
CA ASP A 129 0.78 -6.48 0.41
C ASP A 129 0.83 -6.05 1.88
N GLU A 130 1.73 -5.11 2.24
CA GLU A 130 1.81 -4.57 3.61
C GLU A 130 0.51 -3.89 4.05
N LEU A 131 -0.14 -3.16 3.14
CA LEU A 131 -1.44 -2.53 3.42
C LEU A 131 -2.55 -3.57 3.53
N ARG A 132 -2.58 -4.60 2.68
CA ARG A 132 -3.55 -5.70 2.78
C ARG A 132 -3.43 -6.41 4.13
N ASP A 133 -2.21 -6.71 4.57
CA ASP A 133 -1.95 -7.31 5.87
C ASP A 133 -2.48 -6.46 7.03
N ALA A 134 -2.30 -5.14 6.94
CA ALA A 134 -2.76 -4.20 7.97
C ALA A 134 -4.28 -3.94 7.95
N LEU A 135 -4.91 -4.01 6.78
CA LEU A 135 -6.31 -3.62 6.57
C LEU A 135 -7.26 -4.82 6.54
N GLY A 136 -6.77 -6.03 6.23
CA GLY A 136 -7.59 -7.23 6.09
C GLY A 136 -8.55 -7.19 4.89
N LEU A 137 -8.32 -6.29 3.93
CA LEU A 137 -9.14 -6.07 2.75
C LEU A 137 -8.26 -6.09 1.48
N PRO A 138 -8.82 -6.43 0.30
CA PRO A 138 -8.11 -6.26 -0.96
C PRO A 138 -7.69 -4.81 -1.16
N VAL A 139 -6.41 -4.59 -1.48
CA VAL A 139 -5.83 -3.26 -1.67
C VAL A 139 -5.29 -3.14 -3.09
N LYS A 140 -5.49 -1.96 -3.68
CA LYS A 140 -4.75 -1.52 -4.85
C LYS A 140 -3.96 -0.28 -4.48
N VAL A 141 -2.70 -0.24 -4.90
CA VAL A 141 -1.80 0.88 -4.65
C VAL A 141 -1.25 1.38 -5.97
N ARG A 142 -1.17 2.69 -6.09
CA ARG A 142 -0.30 3.34 -7.06
C ARG A 142 0.82 4.06 -6.33
N VAL A 143 2.03 3.99 -6.87
CA VAL A 143 3.20 4.71 -6.36
C VAL A 143 3.77 5.54 -7.50
N TRP A 144 3.95 6.84 -7.27
CA TRP A 144 4.54 7.77 -8.23
C TRP A 144 5.94 8.14 -7.75
N GLU A 145 6.92 8.01 -8.63
CA GLU A 145 8.28 8.57 -8.41
C GLU A 145 8.40 10.02 -8.87
N GLY A 146 7.42 10.51 -9.63
CA GLY A 146 7.40 11.89 -10.11
C GLY A 146 6.19 12.19 -10.99
N PRO A 147 6.08 13.43 -11.48
CA PRO A 147 4.93 13.86 -12.28
C PRO A 147 4.71 12.96 -13.49
N GLY A 148 3.53 12.33 -13.57
CA GLY A 148 3.14 11.47 -14.69
C GLY A 148 3.82 10.09 -14.76
N LYS A 149 4.60 9.70 -13.74
CA LYS A 149 5.34 8.42 -13.73
C LYS A 149 4.95 7.59 -12.51
N TYR A 150 4.25 6.48 -12.71
CA TYR A 150 3.79 5.61 -11.63
C TYR A 150 3.79 4.13 -12.00
N ALA A 151 3.80 3.28 -10.97
CA ALA A 151 3.43 1.88 -11.07
C ALA A 151 2.16 1.61 -10.25
N GLU A 152 1.36 0.64 -10.69
CA GLU A 152 0.15 0.18 -10.00
C GLU A 152 0.26 -1.31 -9.68
N ALA A 153 -0.11 -1.70 -8.47
CA ALA A 153 -0.21 -3.09 -8.06
C ALA A 153 -1.49 -3.33 -7.24
N ALA A 154 -2.00 -4.56 -7.31
CA ALA A 154 -3.02 -5.06 -6.40
C ALA A 154 -2.39 -6.10 -5.48
N SER A 155 -2.82 -6.12 -4.21
CA SER A 155 -2.37 -7.08 -3.21
C SER A 155 -2.74 -8.50 -3.62
N ALA A 156 -1.85 -9.47 -3.34
CA ALA A 156 -2.11 -10.89 -3.57
C ALA A 156 -3.10 -11.51 -2.57
#